data_AF-A0A3D3UY70-F1
#
_entry.id   AF-A0A3D3UY70-F1
#
_cell.length_a   1.000
_cell.length_b   1.000
_cell.length_c   1.000
_cell.angle_alpha   90.00
_cell.angle_beta   90.00
_cell.angle_gamma   90.00
#
_symmetry.space_group_name_H-M   'P 1'
#
loop_
_entity.id
_entity.type
_entity.pdbx_description
1 polymer ?
#
loop_
_entity_poly.entity_id
_entity_poly.type
_entity_poly.pdbx_seq_one_letter_code
_entity_poly.pdbx_strand_id
1 'polypeptide(L)' 'DVDKDNQRQYIRIDRVNYSDGSHPENCPGGIDLWPAGPDGGGTALTRKVPIDYGNNPENWHTAAPSPGEFTP' A
#
# COMPACT_ATOMS: atom_id res chain seq x y z
N ASP A 1 24.06 -21.75 -1.80
CA ASP A 1 24.20 -22.15 -0.40
C ASP A 1 22.98 -22.99 -0.03
N VAL A 2 23.22 -24.26 0.28
CA VAL A 2 22.21 -25.28 0.64
C VAL A 2 22.82 -26.10 1.77
N ASP A 3 21.99 -26.57 2.70
CA ASP A 3 22.46 -27.32 3.86
C ASP A 3 22.84 -28.76 3.52
N LYS A 4 23.13 -29.55 4.55
CA LYS A 4 23.57 -30.95 4.45
C LYS A 4 22.49 -31.88 3.87
N ASP A 5 21.23 -31.46 3.94
CA ASP A 5 20.08 -32.18 3.42
C ASP A 5 19.65 -31.62 2.04
N ASN A 6 20.52 -30.81 1.42
CA ASN A 6 20.31 -30.16 0.13
C ASN A 6 19.10 -29.21 0.10
N GLN A 7 18.72 -28.67 1.27
CA GLN A 7 17.63 -27.70 1.39
C GLN A 7 18.16 -26.28 1.41
N ARG A 8 17.46 -25.39 0.70
CA ARG A 8 17.74 -23.96 0.74
C ARG A 8 17.07 -23.35 1.95
N GLN A 9 17.87 -22.86 2.88
CA GLN A 9 17.40 -22.17 4.07
C GLN A 9 17.24 -20.68 3.80
N TYR A 10 16.21 -20.08 4.38
CA TYR A 10 15.92 -18.65 4.29
C TYR A 10 15.88 -18.06 5.68
N ILE A 11 16.49 -16.89 5.85
CA ILE A 11 16.40 -16.11 7.08
C ILE A 11 15.40 -14.98 6.81
N ARG A 12 14.40 -14.84 7.68
CA ARG A 12 13.49 -13.70 7.64
C ARG A 12 14.24 -12.47 8.14
N ILE A 13 14.48 -11.51 7.26
CA ILE A 13 15.14 -10.24 7.59
C ILE A 13 14.15 -9.24 8.20
N ASP A 14 12.91 -9.21 7.71
CA ASP A 14 11.87 -8.30 8.20
C ASP A 14 10.46 -8.91 8.08
N ARG A 15 9.49 -8.38 8.82
CA ARG A 15 8.05 -8.61 8.65
C ARG A 15 7.28 -7.35 8.99
N VAL A 16 6.54 -6.89 7.99
CA VAL A 16 5.51 -5.87 8.16
C VAL A 16 4.18 -6.57 8.44
N ASN A 17 3.52 -6.20 9.55
CA ASN A 17 2.12 -6.54 9.77
C ASN A 17 1.28 -5.32 9.39
N TYR A 18 0.35 -5.51 8.47
CA TYR A 18 -0.59 -4.46 8.06
C TYR A 18 -1.67 -4.30 9.13
N SER A 19 -2.06 -3.06 9.41
CA SER A 19 -3.23 -2.73 10.22
C SER A 19 -4.11 -1.73 9.49
N ASP A 20 -5.39 -1.72 9.81
CA ASP A 20 -6.37 -0.72 9.36
C ASP A 20 -6.41 0.52 10.28
N GLY A 21 -5.44 0.67 11.17
CA GLY A 21 -5.33 1.79 12.11
C GLY A 21 -6.22 1.66 13.36
N SER A 22 -6.91 0.53 13.54
CA SER A 22 -7.83 0.30 14.66
C SER A 22 -7.35 -0.72 15.70
N HIS A 23 -6.11 -1.19 15.59
CA HIS A 23 -5.55 -2.28 16.42
C HIS A 23 -4.34 -1.84 17.26
N PRO A 24 -4.48 -0.86 18.17
CA PRO A 24 -3.39 -0.35 19.00
C PRO A 24 -2.76 -1.41 19.91
N GLU A 25 -3.49 -2.47 20.26
CA GLU A 25 -3.01 -3.60 21.07
C GLU A 25 -1.94 -4.43 20.36
N ASN A 26 -1.89 -4.37 19.03
CA ASN A 26 -0.92 -5.11 18.21
C ASN A 26 0.37 -4.31 17.94
N CYS A 27 0.45 -3.06 18.41
CA CYS A 27 1.56 -2.16 18.14
C CYS A 27 2.32 -1.77 19.42
N PRO A 28 3.66 -1.65 19.36
CA PRO A 28 4.45 -1.12 20.47
C PRO A 28 3.97 0.28 20.87
N GLY A 29 3.80 0.50 22.19
CA GLY A 29 3.38 1.80 22.72
C GLY A 29 1.86 1.99 22.82
N GLY A 30 1.05 0.98 22.49
CA GLY A 30 -0.41 1.05 22.65
C GLY A 30 -1.08 2.06 21.72
N ILE A 31 -0.43 2.38 20.60
CA ILE A 31 -0.93 3.25 19.53
C ILE A 31 -0.74 2.47 18.23
N ASP A 32 -1.77 2.42 17.40
CA ASP A 32 -1.64 1.85 16.06
C ASP A 32 -0.76 2.76 15.20
N LEU A 33 0.32 2.19 14.64
CA LEU A 33 1.28 2.93 13.82
C LEU A 33 0.78 3.12 12.39
N TRP A 34 -0.28 2.41 11.99
CA TRP A 34 -0.92 2.58 10.70
C TRP A 34 -2.00 3.65 10.78
N PRO A 35 -2.12 4.52 9.76
CA PRO A 35 -3.20 5.48 9.73
C PRO A 35 -4.52 4.77 9.41
N ALA A 36 -5.60 5.16 10.09
CA ALA A 36 -6.95 4.60 9.87
C ALA A 36 -7.58 5.00 8.52
N GLY A 37 -6.89 5.85 7.76
CA GLY A 37 -7.27 6.31 6.44
C GLY A 37 -6.07 6.91 5.73
N PRO A 38 -6.25 7.41 4.49
CA PRO A 38 -5.18 8.11 3.79
C PRO A 38 -4.68 9.29 4.63
N ASP A 39 -3.38 9.32 4.93
CA ASP A 39 -2.71 10.42 5.63
C ASP A 39 -2.22 11.52 4.67
N GLY A 40 -2.37 11.29 3.36
CA GLY A 40 -2.11 12.27 2.31
C GLY A 40 -3.25 13.26 2.14
N GLY A 41 -3.02 14.54 2.49
CA GLY A 41 -3.95 15.65 2.22
C GLY A 41 -3.83 16.26 0.81
N GLY A 42 -3.00 15.67 -0.06
CA GLY A 42 -2.74 16.15 -1.41
C GLY A 42 -3.70 15.57 -2.46
N THR A 43 -3.53 16.03 -3.69
CA THR A 43 -4.24 15.48 -4.86
C THR A 43 -3.73 14.08 -5.21
N ALA A 44 -4.61 13.22 -5.74
CA ALA A 44 -4.26 11.94 -6.31
C ALA A 44 -4.22 12.00 -7.85
N LEU A 45 -3.55 11.02 -8.47
CA LEU A 45 -3.59 10.83 -9.92
C LEU A 45 -4.83 10.00 -10.30
N THR A 46 -5.63 10.54 -11.20
CA THR A 46 -6.81 9.90 -11.76
C THR A 46 -6.67 9.74 -13.28
N ARG A 47 -7.14 8.61 -13.82
CA ARG A 47 -7.17 8.38 -15.27
C ARG A 47 -8.21 9.29 -15.94
N LYS A 48 -7.83 9.96 -17.03
CA LYS A 48 -8.76 10.75 -17.85
C LYS A 48 -9.72 9.83 -18.64
N VAL A 49 -9.17 8.75 -19.18
CA VAL A 49 -9.87 7.71 -19.93
C VAL A 49 -9.66 6.37 -19.20
N PRO A 50 -10.71 5.85 -18.55
CA PRO A 50 -10.64 4.64 -17.73
C PRO A 50 -10.13 3.38 -18.43
N ILE A 51 -10.54 3.20 -19.68
CA ILE A 51 -10.29 1.99 -20.47
C ILE A 51 -8.91 1.98 -21.13
N ASP A 52 -8.25 3.14 -21.18
CA ASP A 52 -6.92 3.28 -21.73
C ASP A 52 -5.87 2.69 -20.78
N TYR A 53 -4.74 2.28 -21.34
CA TYR A 53 -3.65 1.69 -20.58
C TYR A 53 -3.10 2.66 -19.52
N GLY A 54 -2.88 2.14 -18.32
CA GLY A 54 -2.33 2.92 -17.20
C GLY A 54 -0.87 3.35 -17.36
N ASN A 55 -0.18 2.87 -18.41
CA ASN A 55 1.19 3.26 -18.72
C ASN A 55 1.29 4.52 -19.60
N ASN A 56 0.18 5.09 -20.08
CA ASN A 56 0.19 6.34 -20.85
C ASN A 56 0.19 7.55 -19.91
N PRO A 57 1.29 8.32 -19.79
CA PRO A 57 1.36 9.47 -18.88
C PRO A 57 0.34 10.55 -19.20
N GLU A 58 0.02 10.75 -20.48
CA GLU A 58 -0.98 11.75 -20.92
C GLU A 58 -2.40 11.39 -20.49
N ASN A 59 -2.65 10.14 -20.12
CA ASN A 59 -3.95 9.69 -19.61
C ASN A 59 -4.12 9.97 -18.10
N TRP A 60 -3.23 10.71 -17.45
CA TRP A 60 -3.34 11.03 -16.03
C TRP A 60 -3.55 12.52 -15.79
N HIS A 61 -4.33 12.85 -14.76
CA HIS A 61 -4.48 14.21 -14.26
C HIS A 61 -4.61 14.22 -12.74
N THR A 62 -4.42 15.40 -12.15
CA THR A 62 -4.57 15.65 -10.72
C THR A 62 -6.05 15.79 -10.35
N ALA A 63 -6.50 15.08 -9.32
CA ALA A 63 -7.86 15.13 -8.80
C ALA A 63 -7.87 14.97 -7.27
N ALA A 64 -9.02 15.19 -6.63
CA ALA A 64 -9.19 14.85 -5.23
C ALA A 64 -9.09 13.33 -5.02
N PRO A 65 -8.42 12.84 -3.96
CA PRO A 65 -8.35 11.42 -3.68
C PRO A 65 -9.74 10.85 -3.39
N SER A 66 -10.11 9.77 -4.08
CA SER A 66 -11.35 9.02 -3.88
C SER A 66 -11.04 7.52 -3.71
N PRO A 67 -10.41 7.11 -2.59
CA PRO A 67 -10.00 5.73 -2.39
C PRO A 67 -11.19 4.77 -2.55
N GLY A 68 -11.04 3.75 -3.40
CA GLY A 68 -12.10 2.78 -3.65
C GLY A 68 -13.27 3.29 -4.52
N GLU A 69 -13.27 4.56 -4.91
CA GLU A 69 -14.24 5.13 -5.84
C GLU A 69 -13.61 5.37 -7.20
N PHE A 70 -14.34 4.94 -8.22
CA PHE A 70 -14.05 5.29 -9.58
C PHE A 70 -14.66 6.66 -9.88
N THR A 71 -13.81 7.65 -10.16
CA THR A 71 -14.25 8.93 -10.72
C THR A 71 -14.48 8.75 -12.23
N PRO A 72 -15.73 8.87 -12.71
CA PRO A 72 -16.07 8.70 -14.12
C PRO A 72 -15.55 9.81 -15.03
#